data_AF-A0A1C7N622-F1
#
_entry.id   AF-A0A1C7N622-F1
#
_cell.length_a   1.000
_cell.length_b   1.000
_cell.length_c   1.000
_cell.angle_alpha   90.00
_cell.angle_beta   90.00
_cell.angle_gamma   90.00
#
_symmetry.space_group_name_H-M   'P 1'
#
loop_
_entity.id
_entity.type
_entity.pdbx_description
1 polymer ?
#
loop_
_entity_poly.entity_id
_entity_poly.type
_entity_poly.pdbx_seq_one_letter_code
_entity_poly.pdbx_strand_id
1 'polypeptide(L)'
;MHGKLNVLELRLEQLRLKSPGSKRGIEDVWSKRFDRHSNRLRFERRESLRKRGRIDGYIEMAKSKNHTNHNQNKKAHRNGIKKPRTHKYTSQKGLDAKFLRNQRFAKKGTEAALAKK
;
A
#
# COMPACT_ATOMS: atom_id res chain seq x y z
N MET A 1 -17.21 41.26 -28.57
CA MET A 1 -16.08 40.31 -28.73
C MET A 1 -16.01 39.43 -27.50
N HIS A 2 -16.63 38.25 -27.57
CA HIS A 2 -16.74 37.33 -26.43
C HIS A 2 -15.38 36.66 -26.14
N GLY A 3 -14.68 37.15 -25.12
CA GLY A 3 -13.50 36.49 -24.56
C GLY A 3 -13.91 35.27 -23.76
N LYS A 4 -13.84 34.09 -24.38
CA LYS A 4 -14.02 32.80 -23.71
C LYS A 4 -12.89 32.62 -22.70
N LEU A 5 -13.13 32.96 -21.43
CA LEU A 5 -12.25 32.57 -20.35
C LEU A 5 -12.23 31.03 -20.28
N ASN A 6 -11.04 30.49 -20.50
CA ASN A 6 -10.81 29.07 -20.70
C ASN A 6 -11.02 28.33 -19.37
N VAL A 7 -12.13 27.57 -19.28
CA VAL A 7 -12.49 26.73 -18.11
C VAL A 7 -11.39 25.71 -17.78
N LEU A 8 -10.42 25.52 -18.69
CA LEU A 8 -9.24 24.68 -18.52
C LEU A 8 -8.12 25.33 -17.69
N GLU A 9 -7.97 26.66 -17.69
CA GLU A 9 -6.93 27.33 -16.88
C GLU A 9 -7.31 27.39 -15.40
N LEU A 10 -8.59 27.61 -15.09
CA LEU A 10 -9.08 27.60 -13.70
C LEU A 10 -9.06 26.20 -13.06
N ARG A 11 -8.94 25.13 -13.86
CA ARG A 11 -8.85 23.75 -13.35
C ARG A 11 -7.40 23.28 -13.15
N LEU A 12 -6.44 23.92 -13.82
CA LEU A 12 -5.02 23.62 -13.67
C LEU A 12 -4.38 24.32 -12.45
N GLU A 13 -4.93 25.46 -12.02
CA GLU A 13 -4.55 26.13 -10.76
C GLU A 13 -5.02 25.38 -9.50
N GLN A 14 -6.15 24.66 -9.55
CA GLN A 14 -6.65 23.89 -8.40
C GLN A 14 -5.82 22.63 -8.07
N LEU A 15 -4.91 22.22 -8.94
CA LEU A 15 -4.07 21.03 -8.75
C LEU A 15 -2.65 21.36 -8.26
N ARG A 16 -2.30 22.64 -8.07
CA ARG A 16 -0.95 23.07 -7.68
C ARG A 16 -0.74 23.24 -6.16
N LEU A 17 -1.76 23.02 -5.33
CA LEU A 17 -1.66 23.12 -3.86
C LEU A 17 -2.13 21.86 -3.10
N LYS A 18 -1.65 20.69 -3.51
CA LYS A 18 -1.72 19.47 -2.68
C LYS A 18 -0.31 18.97 -2.36
N SER A 19 0.27 19.51 -1.29
CA SER A 19 1.51 19.05 -0.68
C SER A 19 1.44 17.53 -0.42
N PRO A 20 2.32 16.71 -1.02
CA PRO A 20 2.30 15.27 -0.80
C PRO A 20 3.02 14.94 0.51
N GLY A 21 2.28 15.01 1.61
CA GLY A 21 2.66 14.39 2.86
C GLY A 21 2.64 12.86 2.75
N SER A 22 3.78 12.23 3.06
CA SER A 22 3.99 10.79 3.26
C SER A 22 3.91 9.87 2.02
N LYS A 23 4.98 9.85 1.22
CA LYS A 23 5.28 8.78 0.25
C LYS A 23 5.68 7.46 0.95
N ARG A 24 4.76 6.78 1.64
CA ARG A 24 5.00 5.42 2.21
C ARG A 24 3.84 4.44 2.07
N GLY A 25 2.96 4.65 1.09
CA GLY A 25 1.84 3.74 0.82
C GLY A 25 1.58 3.40 -0.65
N ILE A 26 2.06 4.21 -1.60
CA ILE A 26 1.72 4.04 -3.03
C ILE A 26 2.62 3.01 -3.72
N GLU A 27 3.91 2.92 -3.35
CA GLU A 27 4.86 1.97 -3.93
C GLU A 27 4.55 0.51 -3.55
N ASP A 28 3.97 0.31 -2.35
CA ASP A 28 3.65 -1.00 -1.81
C ASP A 28 2.39 -1.61 -2.44
N VAL A 29 1.45 -0.77 -2.90
CA VAL A 29 0.26 -1.17 -3.66
C VAL A 29 0.62 -1.49 -5.12
N TRP A 30 1.55 -0.74 -5.72
CA TRP A 30 2.06 -1.01 -7.08
C TRP A 30 2.83 -2.33 -7.16
N SER A 31 3.66 -2.64 -6.16
CA SER A 31 4.36 -3.93 -6.06
C SER A 31 3.38 -5.11 -5.91
N LYS A 32 2.37 -4.99 -5.05
CA LYS A 32 1.32 -6.01 -4.86
C LYS A 32 0.40 -6.16 -6.08
N ARG A 33 0.19 -5.09 -6.86
CA ARG A 33 -0.61 -5.12 -8.11
C ARG A 33 0.18 -5.68 -9.30
N PHE A 34 1.49 -5.40 -9.39
CA PHE A 34 2.38 -5.97 -10.40
C PHE A 34 2.66 -7.46 -10.17
N ASP A 35 2.79 -7.90 -8.91
CA ASP A 35 2.93 -9.32 -8.56
C ASP A 35 1.63 -10.11 -8.80
N ARG A 36 0.46 -9.47 -8.59
CA ARG A 36 -0.85 -10.02 -8.99
C ARG A 36 -0.97 -10.15 -10.51
N HIS A 37 -0.45 -9.21 -11.29
CA HIS A 37 -0.46 -9.26 -12.76
C HIS A 37 0.52 -10.31 -13.31
N SER A 38 1.73 -10.43 -12.74
CA SER A 38 2.72 -11.45 -13.12
C SER A 38 2.26 -12.87 -12.79
N ASN A 39 1.55 -13.07 -11.68
CA ASN A 39 0.94 -14.36 -11.35
C ASN A 39 -0.30 -14.67 -12.19
N ARG A 40 -1.08 -13.64 -12.55
CA ARG A 40 -2.21 -13.76 -13.49
C ARG A 40 -1.74 -14.16 -14.90
N LEU A 41 -0.67 -13.56 -15.43
CA LEU A 41 -0.12 -13.92 -16.73
C LEU A 41 0.50 -15.33 -16.76
N ARG A 42 1.11 -15.80 -15.65
CA ARG A 42 1.57 -17.21 -15.53
C ARG A 42 0.39 -18.18 -15.46
N PHE A 43 -0.68 -17.82 -14.77
CA PHE A 43 -1.91 -18.61 -14.67
C PHE A 43 -2.65 -18.69 -16.02
N GLU A 44 -2.82 -17.56 -16.70
CA GLU A 44 -3.46 -17.47 -18.03
C GLU A 44 -2.63 -18.21 -19.10
N ARG A 45 -1.29 -18.14 -19.03
CA ARG A 45 -0.40 -18.94 -19.90
C ARG A 45 -0.58 -20.45 -19.66
N ARG A 46 -0.67 -20.89 -18.40
CA ARG A 46 -0.92 -22.29 -18.02
C ARG A 46 -2.29 -22.78 -18.50
N GLU A 47 -3.34 -21.97 -18.37
CA GLU A 47 -4.69 -22.29 -18.85
C GLU A 47 -4.78 -22.30 -20.39
N SER A 48 -4.03 -21.44 -21.08
CA SER A 48 -3.99 -21.42 -22.56
C SER A 48 -3.31 -22.65 -23.17
N LEU A 49 -2.43 -23.32 -22.43
CA LEU A 49 -1.78 -24.58 -22.83
C LEU A 49 -2.70 -25.78 -22.58
N ARG A 50 -3.55 -25.71 -21.54
CA ARG A 50 -4.58 -26.73 -21.26
C ARG A 50 -5.69 -26.77 -22.32
N LYS A 51 -6.03 -25.65 -22.95
CA LYS A 51 -7.13 -25.54 -23.95
C LYS A 51 -6.72 -25.81 -25.40
N ARG A 52 -5.42 -25.87 -25.71
CA ARG A 52 -4.91 -26.18 -27.06
C ARG A 52 -4.56 -27.66 -27.13
N GLY A 53 -5.58 -28.52 -27.14
CA GLY A 53 -5.38 -29.95 -27.24
C GLY A 53 -4.68 -30.34 -28.53
N ARG A 54 -3.41 -30.74 -28.43
CA ARG A 54 -2.77 -31.70 -29.33
C ARG A 54 -1.50 -32.22 -28.67
N ILE A 55 -1.32 -33.55 -28.81
CA ILE A 55 -0.22 -34.43 -28.37
C ILE A 55 -0.03 -34.53 -26.86
N ASP A 56 -0.40 -35.70 -26.30
CA ASP A 56 0.37 -36.45 -25.29
C ASP A 56 -0.26 -37.84 -25.13
N GLY A 57 0.37 -38.84 -25.76
CA GLY A 57 0.11 -40.25 -25.45
C GLY A 57 0.66 -40.55 -24.06
N TYR A 58 -0.20 -41.01 -23.15
CA TYR A 58 0.11 -41.81 -21.97
C TYR A 58 1.32 -41.40 -21.09
N ILE A 59 1.60 -40.10 -20.94
CA ILE A 59 2.34 -39.63 -19.76
C ILE A 59 1.30 -39.14 -18.77
N GLU A 60 0.82 -40.09 -17.96
CA GLU A 60 0.08 -39.80 -16.74
C GLU A 60 0.81 -38.67 -16.00
N MET A 61 0.10 -37.58 -15.70
CA MET A 61 0.66 -36.44 -14.99
C MET A 61 1.31 -36.91 -13.69
N ALA A 62 2.62 -37.13 -13.73
CA ALA A 62 3.36 -37.59 -12.56
C ALA A 62 3.18 -36.56 -11.45
N LYS A 63 2.88 -37.04 -10.24
CA LYS A 63 2.53 -36.22 -9.08
C LYS A 63 3.58 -35.11 -8.89
N SER A 64 3.17 -33.86 -9.03
CA SER A 64 4.05 -32.70 -8.83
C SER A 64 4.21 -32.35 -7.36
N LYS A 65 5.30 -31.66 -6.99
CA LYS A 65 5.51 -31.17 -5.63
C LYS A 65 4.46 -30.11 -5.25
N ASN A 66 3.71 -30.37 -4.17
CA ASN A 66 2.59 -29.53 -3.74
C ASN A 66 2.99 -28.29 -2.92
N HIS A 67 4.18 -28.27 -2.29
CA HIS A 67 4.62 -27.16 -1.44
C HIS A 67 6.14 -26.96 -1.47
N THR A 68 6.60 -25.71 -1.46
CA THR A 68 8.02 -25.36 -1.35
C THR A 68 8.26 -23.98 -0.71
N ASN A 69 9.21 -23.93 0.23
CA ASN A 69 9.70 -22.70 0.86
C ASN A 69 11.14 -22.33 0.40
N HIS A 70 11.69 -23.05 -0.59
CA HIS A 70 13.13 -23.03 -0.89
C HIS A 70 13.69 -21.64 -1.24
N ASN A 71 12.96 -20.83 -2.01
CA ASN A 71 13.43 -19.52 -2.47
C ASN A 71 12.77 -18.33 -1.74
N GLN A 72 11.94 -18.56 -0.70
CA GLN A 72 11.22 -17.44 -0.08
C GLN A 72 12.17 -16.54 0.72
N ASN A 73 13.07 -17.14 1.50
CA ASN A 73 14.06 -16.40 2.29
C ASN A 73 14.98 -15.58 1.39
N LYS A 74 15.52 -16.16 0.32
CA LYS A 74 16.37 -15.44 -0.65
C LYS A 74 15.62 -14.24 -1.24
N LYS A 75 14.34 -14.38 -1.61
CA LYS A 75 13.53 -13.26 -2.10
C LYS A 75 13.30 -12.18 -1.03
N ALA A 76 13.00 -12.56 0.21
CA ALA A 76 12.79 -11.61 1.31
C ALA A 76 14.07 -10.83 1.64
N HIS A 77 15.23 -11.49 1.60
CA HIS A 77 16.51 -10.85 1.89
C HIS A 77 17.07 -10.01 0.74
N ARG A 78 16.65 -10.21 -0.53
CA ARG A 78 17.05 -9.33 -1.66
C ARG A 78 16.71 -7.85 -1.41
N ASN A 79 15.54 -7.56 -0.83
CA ASN A 79 15.13 -6.20 -0.46
C ASN A 79 15.45 -5.88 1.02
N GLY A 80 15.92 -6.88 1.78
CA GLY A 80 16.16 -6.82 3.21
C GLY A 80 14.87 -6.86 4.04
N ILE A 81 14.88 -7.64 5.13
CA ILE A 81 13.79 -7.64 6.11
C ILE A 81 13.95 -6.42 7.01
N LYS A 82 13.20 -5.35 6.74
CA LYS A 82 13.27 -4.10 7.51
C LYS A 82 12.35 -4.14 8.71
N LYS A 83 12.86 -3.72 9.88
CA LYS A 83 12.05 -3.53 11.09
C LYS A 83 11.10 -2.34 10.91
N PRO A 84 9.92 -2.33 11.55
CA PRO A 84 9.06 -1.16 11.57
C PRO A 84 9.81 0.02 12.21
N ARG A 85 9.58 1.22 11.67
CA ARG A 85 10.23 2.43 12.18
C ARG A 85 9.63 2.79 13.54
N THR A 86 10.49 2.94 14.55
CA THR A 86 10.10 3.44 15.87
C THR A 86 10.11 4.98 15.85
N HIS A 87 9.12 5.59 16.47
CA HIS A 87 9.00 7.03 16.64
C HIS A 87 8.99 7.35 18.15
N LYS A 88 9.56 8.49 18.56
CA LYS A 88 9.60 8.91 19.98
C LYS A 88 8.20 8.99 20.60
N TYR A 89 7.21 9.40 19.81
CA TYR A 89 5.82 9.47 20.22
C TYR A 89 4.97 8.63 19.27
N THR A 90 4.20 7.69 19.82
CA THR A 90 3.29 6.83 19.07
C THR A 90 1.90 7.46 18.97
N SER A 91 1.07 6.98 18.04
CA SER A 91 -0.32 7.41 17.94
C SER A 91 -1.13 6.89 19.14
N GLN A 92 -1.99 7.73 19.71
CA GLN A 92 -2.90 7.37 20.80
C GLN A 92 -4.20 6.68 20.33
N LYS A 93 -4.22 6.14 19.10
CA LYS A 93 -5.40 5.48 18.53
C LYS A 93 -5.63 4.14 19.23
N GLY A 94 -6.85 3.92 19.74
CA GLY A 94 -7.23 2.70 20.45
C GLY A 94 -6.98 2.74 21.97
N LEU A 95 -6.52 3.86 22.51
CA LEU A 95 -6.53 4.08 23.96
C LEU A 95 -7.94 4.41 24.45
N ASP A 96 -8.19 4.24 25.75
CA ASP A 96 -9.49 4.49 26.37
C ASP A 96 -9.99 5.91 26.08
N ALA A 97 -11.23 6.00 25.60
CA ALA A 97 -11.87 7.25 25.22
C ALA A 97 -12.05 8.20 26.42
N LYS A 98 -12.33 7.66 27.62
CA LYS A 98 -12.50 8.47 28.82
C LYS A 98 -11.17 9.11 29.23
N PHE A 99 -10.09 8.34 29.23
CA PHE A 99 -8.74 8.83 29.45
C PHE A 99 -8.32 9.90 28.42
N LEU A 100 -8.55 9.65 27.13
CA LEU A 100 -8.19 10.61 26.07
C LEU A 100 -8.96 11.93 26.20
N ARG A 101 -10.24 11.88 26.55
CA ARG A 101 -11.04 13.09 26.80
C ARG A 101 -10.47 13.91 27.95
N ASN A 102 -10.11 13.24 29.05
CA ASN A 102 -9.50 13.91 30.20
C ASN A 102 -8.13 14.52 29.85
N GLN A 103 -7.26 13.77 29.17
CA GLN A 103 -5.94 14.25 28.76
C GLN A 103 -6.04 15.51 27.88
N ARG A 104 -7.03 15.57 26.98
CA ARG A 104 -7.29 16.75 26.12
C ARG A 104 -7.67 17.98 26.94
N PHE A 105 -8.55 17.83 27.93
CA PHE A 105 -8.94 18.94 28.80
C PHE A 105 -7.79 19.41 29.69
N ALA A 106 -6.99 18.48 30.24
CA ALA A 106 -5.83 18.82 31.05
C ALA A 106 -4.81 19.66 30.26
N LYS A 107 -4.44 19.22 29.04
CA LYS A 107 -3.53 19.96 28.16
C LYS A 107 -4.04 21.35 27.82
N LYS A 108 -5.33 21.47 27.47
CA LYS A 108 -5.96 22.75 27.19
C LYS A 108 -5.93 23.69 28.41
N GLY A 109 -6.15 23.16 29.61
CA GLY A 109 -6.08 23.92 30.86
C GLY A 109 -4.68 24.44 31.16
N THR A 110 -3.65 23.60 30.96
CA THR A 110 -2.25 24.00 31.16
C THR A 110 -1.82 25.07 30.16
N GLU A 111 -2.22 24.96 28.90
CA GLU A 111 -1.94 25.97 27.87
C GLU A 111 -2.59 27.33 28.23
N ALA A 112 -3.85 27.32 28.68
CA ALA A 112 -4.53 28.53 29.10
C ALA A 112 -3.91 29.17 30.36
N ALA A 113 -3.43 28.37 31.31
CA ALA A 113 -2.75 28.89 32.50
C ALA A 113 -1.39 29.50 32.17
N LEU A 114 -0.63 28.89 31.27
CA LEU A 114 0.64 29.43 30.78
C LEU A 114 0.44 30.73 29.99
N ALA A 115 -0.62 30.84 29.18
CA ALA A 115 -0.91 32.04 28.41
C ALA A 115 -1.38 33.24 29.27
N LYS A 116 -1.86 32.99 30.49
CA LYS A 116 -2.26 34.03 31.45
C LYS A 116 -1.10 34.54 32.30
N LYS A 117 0.05 33.89 32.22
CA LYS A 117 1.27 34.23 32.94
C LYS A 117 2.15 35.09 32.06
#